data_AF-A0A7W0US09-F1
#
_entry.id   AF-A0A7W0US09-F1
#
_cell.length_a   1.000
_cell.length_b   1.000
_cell.length_c   1.000
_cell.angle_alpha   90.00
_cell.angle_beta   90.00
_cell.angle_gamma   90.00
#
_symmetry.space_group_name_H-M   'P 1'
#
loop_
_entity.id
_entity.type
_entity.pdbx_description
1 polymer ?
#
loop_
_entity_poly.entity_id
_entity_poly.type
_entity_poly.pdbx_seq_one_letter_code
_entity_poly.pdbx_strand_id
1 'polypeptide(L)' 'DKAVAEELQDGSVIVELPFGGHEYLAKEILKEAGDAAVLEPEEAREAVLGAAEALAGTVRR' A
#
# COMPACT_ATOMS: atom_id res chain seq x y z
N ASP A 1 -13.81 -3.61 -6.83
CA ASP A 1 -14.26 -2.51 -5.97
C ASP A 1 -13.58 -2.55 -4.62
N LYS A 2 -13.15 -1.39 -4.11
CA LYS A 2 -12.63 -1.23 -2.76
C LYS A 2 -13.83 -0.95 -1.85
N ALA A 3 -14.05 -1.74 -0.81
CA ALA A 3 -15.12 -1.48 0.15
C ALA A 3 -14.57 -0.62 1.29
N VAL A 4 -15.25 0.47 1.65
CA VAL A 4 -14.86 1.28 2.81
C VAL A 4 -15.26 0.51 4.08
N ALA A 5 -14.28 0.21 4.92
CA ALA A 5 -14.48 -0.45 6.20
C ALA A 5 -14.71 0.58 7.33
N GLU A 6 -13.95 1.69 7.30
CA GLU A 6 -14.02 2.73 8.32
C GLU A 6 -13.63 4.09 7.73
N GLU A 7 -14.31 5.14 8.19
CA GLU A 7 -13.92 6.54 7.95
C GLU A 7 -13.29 7.10 9.24
N LEU A 8 -12.10 7.67 9.16
CA LEU A 8 -11.38 8.22 10.30
C LEU A 8 -11.67 9.71 10.48
N GLN A 9 -11.44 10.22 11.69
CA GLN A 9 -11.78 11.62 12.06
C GLN A 9 -10.98 12.67 11.27
N ASP A 10 -9.82 12.29 10.73
CA ASP A 10 -8.96 13.16 9.92
C ASP A 10 -9.34 13.16 8.42
N GLY A 11 -10.41 12.45 8.05
CA GLY A 11 -10.89 12.35 6.67
C GLY A 11 -10.22 11.24 5.85
N SER A 12 -9.29 10.47 6.43
CA SER A 12 -8.78 9.26 5.79
C SER A 12 -9.78 8.10 5.91
N VAL A 13 -9.59 7.07 5.08
CA VAL A 13 -10.47 5.88 5.05
C VAL A 13 -9.67 4.60 5.09
N ILE A 14 -10.18 3.62 5.83
CA ILE A 14 -9.71 2.23 5.77
C ILE A 14 -10.56 1.50 4.74
N VAL A 15 -9.92 0.83 3.78
CA VAL A 15 -10.61 0.05 2.75
C VAL A 15 -10.18 -1.41 2.79
N GLU A 16 -11.13 -2.30 2.57
CA GLU A 16 -10.84 -3.68 2.20
C GLU A 16 -10.55 -3.75 0.71
N LEU A 17 -9.36 -4.25 0.38
CA LEU A 17 -8.87 -4.38 -0.99
C LEU A 17 -8.53 -5.84 -1.29
N PRO A 18 -9.36 -6.54 -2.06
CA PRO A 18 -8.94 -7.80 -2.68
C PRO A 18 -7.80 -7.53 -3.66
N PHE A 19 -6.71 -8.29 -3.59
CA PHE A 19 -5.55 -8.11 -4.45
C PHE A 19 -5.08 -9.43 -5.05
N GLY A 20 -4.53 -9.37 -6.27
CA GLY A 20 -4.11 -10.56 -7.02
C GLY A 20 -2.75 -11.16 -6.63
N GLY A 21 -2.07 -10.58 -5.63
CA GLY A 21 -0.76 -10.98 -5.13
C GLY A 21 0.10 -9.80 -4.65
N HIS A 22 1.16 -10.07 -3.90
CA HIS A 22 1.97 -9.02 -3.26
C HIS A 22 2.68 -8.09 -4.26
N GLU A 23 3.17 -8.61 -5.39
CA GLU A 23 3.80 -7.76 -6.43
C GLU A 23 2.80 -6.80 -7.08
N TYR A 24 1.58 -7.29 -7.34
CA TYR A 24 0.49 -6.45 -7.83
C TYR A 24 0.14 -5.37 -6.81
N LEU A 25 -0.05 -5.75 -5.55
CA LEU A 25 -0.36 -4.83 -4.46
C LEU A 25 0.70 -3.73 -4.32
N ALA A 26 1.99 -4.08 -4.34
CA ALA A 26 3.07 -3.09 -4.24
C ALA A 26 3.00 -2.04 -5.37
N LYS A 27 2.72 -2.46 -6.61
CA LYS A 27 2.53 -1.52 -7.73
C LYS A 27 1.32 -0.63 -7.52
N GLU A 28 0.21 -1.17 -7.02
CA GLU A 28 -0.99 -0.37 -6.73
C GLU A 28 -0.73 0.67 -5.65
N ILE A 29 -0.10 0.29 -4.53
CA ILE A 29 0.18 1.22 -3.43
C ILE A 29 1.20 2.28 -3.82
N LEU A 30 2.25 1.90 -4.58
CA LEU A 30 3.25 2.88 -5.04
C LEU A 30 2.68 3.92 -6.01
N LYS A 31 1.59 3.63 -6.72
CA LYS A 31 0.90 4.63 -7.57
C LYS A 31 0.26 5.75 -6.77
N GLU A 32 -0.14 5.47 -5.53
CA GLU A 32 -0.75 6.45 -4.62
C GLU A 32 0.29 7.43 -4.06
N ALA A 33 1.57 7.30 -4.42
CA ALA A 33 2.64 8.25 -4.13
C ALA A 33 2.81 8.65 -2.64
N GLY A 34 2.38 7.78 -1.72
CA GLY A 34 2.43 8.00 -0.27
C GLY A 34 1.08 8.30 0.38
N ASP A 35 0.02 8.47 -0.40
CA ASP A 35 -1.34 8.74 0.13
C ASP A 35 -2.03 7.47 0.66
N ALA A 36 -1.46 6.28 0.39
CA ALA A 36 -1.97 5.00 0.89
C ALA A 36 -0.86 4.17 1.54
N ALA A 37 -1.24 3.44 2.60
CA ALA A 37 -0.40 2.45 3.25
C ALA A 37 -1.20 1.17 3.51
N VAL A 38 -0.52 0.01 3.44
CA VAL A 38 -1.13 -1.27 3.80
C VAL A 38 -1.16 -1.39 5.33
N LEU A 39 -2.30 -1.83 5.88
CA LEU A 39 -2.44 -2.10 7.32
C LEU A 39 -2.25 -3.58 7.63
N GLU A 40 -2.89 -4.46 6.86
CA GLU A 40 -2.87 -5.91 7.05
C GLU A 40 -3.00 -6.63 5.70
N PRO A 41 -2.56 -7.91 5.60
CA PRO A 41 -1.75 -8.63 6.59
C PRO A 41 -0.28 -8.16 6.63
N GLU A 42 0.50 -8.64 7.60
CA GLU A 42 1.89 -8.22 7.81
C GLU A 42 2.77 -8.49 6.58
N GLU A 43 2.62 -9.65 5.94
CA GLU A 43 3.40 -10.04 4.78
C GLU A 43 3.14 -9.11 3.58
N ALA A 44 1.91 -8.61 3.47
CA ALA A 44 1.55 -7.63 2.45
C ALA A 44 2.24 -6.27 2.73
N ARG A 45 2.29 -5.83 3.98
CA ARG A 45 3.03 -4.63 4.39
C ARG A 45 4.52 -4.74 4.07
N GLU A 46 5.13 -5.87 4.42
CA GLU A 46 6.55 -6.12 4.17
C GLU A 46 6.88 -6.10 2.68
N ALA A 47 6.01 -6.68 1.84
CA ALA A 47 6.22 -6.68 0.40
C ALA A 47 6.19 -5.25 -0.19
N VAL A 48 5.27 -4.39 0.26
CA VAL A 48 5.22 -2.99 -0.18
C VAL A 48 6.44 -2.21 0.31
N LEU A 49 6.84 -2.41 1.58
CA LEU A 49 8.05 -1.79 2.14
C LEU A 49 9.29 -2.16 1.32
N GLY A 50 9.51 -3.45 1.05
CA GLY A 50 10.66 -3.91 0.26
C GLY A 50 10.69 -3.31 -1.15
N ALA A 51 9.53 -3.19 -1.81
CA ALA A 51 9.43 -2.53 -3.11
C ALA A 51 9.76 -1.03 -3.03
N ALA A 52 9.28 -0.34 -2.00
CA ALA A 52 9.54 1.08 -1.78
C ALA A 52 11.04 1.34 -1.49
N GLU A 53 11.68 0.50 -0.67
CA GLU A 53 13.11 0.60 -0.37
C GLU A 53 13.98 0.38 -1.63
N ALA A 54 13.64 -0.60 -2.45
CA ALA A 54 14.34 -0.86 -3.71
C ALA A 54 14.24 0.35 -4.67
N LEU A 55 13.05 0.96 -4.78
CA LEU A 55 12.84 2.15 -5.59
C LEU A 55 13.62 3.35 -5.04
N ALA A 56 13.54 3.60 -3.74
CA ALA A 56 14.25 4.71 -3.10
C ALA A 56 15.78 4.55 -3.20
N GLY A 57 16.29 3.31 -3.14
CA GLY A 57 17.69 2.98 -3.38
C GLY A 57 18.13 3.20 -4.83
N THR A 58 17.20 3.18 -5.79
CA THR A 58 17.47 3.49 -7.20
C THR A 58 17.56 5.00 -7.45
N VAL A 59 16.67 5.79 -6.83
CA VAL A 59 16.66 7.26 -6.97
C VAL A 59 17.84 7.93 -6.26
N ARG A 60 18.37 7.32 -5.20
CA ARG A 60 19.50 7.85 -4.42
C ARG A 60 20.88 7.54 -5.01
N ARG A 61 20.98 6.77 -6.09
CA ARG A 61 22.24 6.49 -6.81
C ARG A 61 22.45 7.48 -7.94
#